data_AF-A0A645EKP9-F1
#
_entry.id   AF-A0A645EKP9-F1
#
_cell.length_a   1.000
_cell.length_b   1.000
_cell.length_c   1.000
_cell.angle_alpha   90.00
_cell.angle_beta   90.00
_cell.angle_gamma   90.00
#
_symmetry.space_group_name_H-M   'P 1'
#
loop_
_entity.id
_entity.type
_entity.pdbx_description
1 polymer ?
#
loop_
_entity_poly.entity_id
_entity_poly.type
_entity_poly.pdbx_seq_one_letter_code
_entity_poly.pdbx_strand_id
1 'polypeptide(L)'
;MAKKNQGLNVRIIVSEEESNRRMITKLKSDGFDVKVIKRWGYNDYNRMHDKFCIIDMDYVMHGSYNWTPTANNNDETLATALDHEFVSKFAQEFMNLYME
;
A
#
# COMPACT_ATOMS: atom_id res chain seq x y z
N MET A 1 10.47 -8.97 -5.42
CA MET A 1 11.25 -9.22 -6.67
C MET A 1 10.60 -10.21 -7.62
N ALA A 2 10.12 -11.39 -7.18
CA ALA A 2 9.61 -12.44 -8.08
C ALA A 2 8.62 -11.96 -9.16
N LYS A 3 7.57 -11.21 -8.78
CA LYS A 3 6.55 -10.70 -9.73
C LYS A 3 7.08 -9.59 -10.64
N LYS A 4 7.88 -8.68 -10.11
CA LYS A 4 8.55 -7.64 -10.91
C LYS A 4 9.46 -8.24 -11.98
N ASN A 5 10.21 -9.29 -11.64
CA ASN A 5 11.08 -9.99 -12.58
C ASN A 5 10.30 -10.76 -13.66
N GLN A 6 9.01 -11.02 -13.44
CA GLN A 6 8.08 -11.57 -14.44
C GLN A 6 7.52 -10.47 -15.37
N GLY A 7 7.95 -9.21 -15.23
CA GLY A 7 7.51 -8.09 -16.07
C GLY A 7 6.25 -7.37 -15.58
N LEU A 8 5.71 -7.73 -14.40
CA LEU A 8 4.56 -7.02 -13.85
C LEU A 8 4.92 -5.60 -13.43
N ASN A 9 4.01 -4.67 -13.72
CA ASN A 9 4.07 -3.31 -13.22
C ASN A 9 3.62 -3.30 -11.74
N VAL A 10 4.54 -2.94 -10.84
CA VAL A 10 4.27 -2.89 -9.40
C VAL A 10 4.57 -1.48 -8.91
N ARG A 11 3.51 -0.78 -8.50
CA ARG A 11 3.56 0.53 -7.85
C ARG A 11 3.22 0.37 -6.38
N ILE A 12 3.93 1.11 -5.53
CA ILE A 12 3.83 0.99 -4.08
C ILE A 12 3.67 2.38 -3.48
N ILE A 13 2.67 2.56 -2.63
CA ILE A 13 2.48 3.77 -1.83
C ILE A 13 2.73 3.42 -0.36
N VAL A 14 3.57 4.20 0.33
CA VAL A 14 3.95 3.94 1.73
C VAL A 14 3.89 5.25 2.52
N SER A 15 3.39 5.21 3.75
CA SER A 15 3.48 6.35 4.67
C SER A 15 4.89 6.52 5.23
N GLU A 16 5.35 7.77 5.32
CA GLU A 16 6.63 8.18 5.90
C GLU A 16 6.62 8.04 7.42
N GLU A 17 6.82 6.80 7.87
CA GLU A 17 6.97 6.43 9.29
C GLU A 17 8.40 5.93 9.52
N GLU A 18 8.99 6.21 10.69
CA GLU A 18 10.35 5.75 11.03
C GLU A 18 10.46 4.21 10.95
N SER A 19 9.40 3.49 11.32
CA SER A 19 9.32 2.03 11.20
C SER A 19 9.43 1.54 9.74
N ASN A 20 9.02 2.36 8.77
CA ASN A 20 9.03 2.01 7.35
C ASN A 20 10.35 2.38 6.66
N ARG A 21 11.23 3.17 7.30
CA ARG A 21 12.44 3.73 6.67
C ARG A 21 13.30 2.68 5.97
N ARG A 22 13.60 1.56 6.65
CA ARG A 22 14.39 0.45 6.07
C ARG A 22 13.71 -0.18 4.86
N MET A 23 12.39 -0.37 4.92
CA MET A 23 11.60 -0.96 3.84
C MET A 23 11.56 -0.03 2.62
N ILE A 24 11.33 1.28 2.84
CA ILE A 24 11.31 2.29 1.78
C ILE A 24 12.66 2.33 1.06
N THR A 25 13.77 2.37 1.79
CA THR A 25 15.12 2.35 1.19
C THR A 25 15.33 1.11 0.34
N LYS A 26 14.94 -0.08 0.85
CA LYS A 26 15.09 -1.34 0.13
C LYS A 26 14.24 -1.39 -1.15
N LEU A 27 12.97 -0.97 -1.08
CA LEU A 27 12.09 -0.97 -2.26
C LEU A 27 12.62 -0.03 -3.35
N LYS A 28 13.13 1.14 -2.97
CA LYS A 28 13.77 2.07 -3.91
C LYS A 28 15.07 1.49 -4.50
N SER A 29 15.93 0.85 -3.70
CA SER A 29 17.16 0.21 -4.20
C SER A 29 16.88 -0.96 -5.13
N ASP A 30 15.79 -1.69 -4.87
CA ASP A 30 15.29 -2.77 -5.73
C ASP A 30 14.61 -2.24 -7.02
N GLY A 31 14.55 -0.90 -7.17
CA GLY A 31 14.05 -0.17 -8.33
C GLY A 31 12.53 -0.18 -8.48
N PHE A 32 11.77 -0.46 -7.41
CA PHE A 32 10.31 -0.36 -7.46
C PHE A 32 9.86 1.08 -7.65
N ASP A 33 8.68 1.25 -8.23
CA ASP A 33 8.01 2.54 -8.29
C ASP A 33 7.35 2.82 -6.94
N VAL A 34 7.96 3.67 -6.14
CA VAL A 34 7.59 3.90 -4.73
C VAL A 34 7.24 5.36 -4.50
N LYS A 35 5.96 5.60 -4.20
CA LYS A 35 5.47 6.88 -3.67
C LYS A 35 5.53 6.84 -2.14
N VAL A 36 6.08 7.90 -1.55
CA VAL A 36 6.12 8.08 -0.09
C VAL A 36 5.22 9.25 0.27
N ILE A 37 4.22 9.01 1.11
CA ILE A 37 3.29 10.03 1.60
C ILE A 37 3.76 10.51 2.97
N LYS A 38 4.04 11.81 3.07
CA LYS A 38 4.51 12.43 4.31
C LYS A 38 3.38 12.50 5.33
N ARG A 39 3.73 12.55 6.61
CA ARG A 39 2.78 12.87 7.68
C ARG A 39 2.37 14.34 7.59
N TRP A 40 1.20 14.68 8.12
CA TRP A 40 0.67 16.05 8.05
C TRP A 40 -0.15 16.41 9.29
N GLY A 41 -0.62 17.66 9.34
CA GLY A 41 -1.46 18.16 10.42
C GLY A 41 -0.68 18.57 11.66
N TYR A 42 -1.40 18.82 12.76
CA TYR A 42 -0.79 19.25 14.02
C TYR A 42 0.19 18.19 14.54
N ASN A 43 1.43 18.58 14.80
CA ASN A 43 2.52 17.70 15.26
C ASN A 43 2.68 16.41 14.44
N ASP A 44 2.41 16.47 13.13
CA ASP A 44 2.49 15.34 12.21
C ASP A 44 1.63 14.13 12.63
N TYR A 45 0.54 14.31 13.39
CA TYR A 45 -0.28 13.18 13.85
C TYR A 45 -1.06 12.49 12.72
N ASN A 46 -1.35 13.18 11.63
CA ASN A 46 -2.06 12.59 10.51
C ASN A 46 -1.10 11.83 9.59
N ARG A 47 -1.59 10.72 9.05
CA ARG A 47 -0.82 9.80 8.20
C ARG A 47 -1.75 9.07 7.26
N MET A 48 -1.20 8.63 6.12
CA MET A 48 -1.90 7.69 5.25
C MET A 48 -1.99 6.36 5.99
N HIS A 49 -3.22 5.89 6.21
CA HIS A 49 -3.51 4.69 7.01
C HIS A 49 -4.27 3.64 6.21
N ASP A 50 -4.30 3.79 4.89
CA ASP A 50 -4.95 2.85 3.99
C ASP A 50 -4.10 1.60 3.82
N LYS A 51 -4.77 0.45 3.85
CA LYS A 51 -4.16 -0.87 3.74
C LYS A 51 -4.95 -1.66 2.73
N PHE A 52 -4.56 -1.52 1.47
CA PHE A 52 -5.17 -2.27 0.39
C PHE A 52 -4.18 -2.56 -0.73
N CYS A 53 -4.44 -3.62 -1.48
CA CYS A 53 -3.69 -4.03 -2.66
C CYS A 53 -4.66 -4.42 -3.76
N ILE A 54 -4.43 -3.90 -4.97
CA ILE A 54 -5.22 -4.21 -6.15
C ILE A 54 -4.35 -5.06 -7.07
N ILE A 55 -4.94 -6.12 -7.63
CA ILE A 55 -4.30 -7.01 -8.61
C ILE A 55 -5.18 -7.02 -9.85
N ASP A 56 -4.57 -6.71 -11.00
CA ASP A 56 -5.16 -6.77 -12.35
C ASP A 56 -6.52 -6.07 -12.52
N MET A 57 -6.85 -5.09 -11.66
CA MET A 57 -8.15 -4.40 -11.61
C MET A 57 -9.37 -5.29 -11.34
N ASP A 58 -9.15 -6.57 -11.07
CA ASP A 58 -10.20 -7.57 -10.84
C ASP A 58 -10.26 -8.02 -9.38
N TYR A 59 -9.21 -7.73 -8.61
CA TYR A 59 -9.09 -8.19 -7.23
C TYR A 59 -8.58 -7.09 -6.31
N VAL A 60 -9.25 -6.94 -5.16
CA VAL A 60 -8.77 -6.07 -4.08
C VAL A 60 -8.70 -6.84 -2.77
N MET A 61 -7.56 -6.70 -2.10
CA MET A 61 -7.37 -7.04 -0.68
C MET A 61 -7.42 -5.74 0.09
N HIS A 62 -8.24 -5.65 1.14
CA HIS A 62 -8.27 -4.47 2.00
C HIS A 62 -8.61 -4.86 3.44
N GLY A 63 -8.27 -4.00 4.40
CA GLY A 63 -8.68 -4.21 5.78
C GLY A 63 -7.87 -3.42 6.81
N SER A 64 -7.88 -3.91 8.06
CA SER A 64 -7.03 -3.36 9.12
C SER A 64 -5.61 -3.90 9.07
N TYR A 65 -5.35 -4.90 8.21
CA TYR A 65 -4.12 -5.67 8.21
C TYR A 65 -2.90 -4.88 7.74
N ASN A 66 -1.90 -4.69 8.61
CA ASN A 66 -0.64 -4.07 8.24
C ASN A 66 0.32 -5.12 7.67
N TRP A 67 1.02 -4.85 6.56
CA TRP A 67 2.09 -5.74 6.06
C TRP A 67 3.37 -5.65 6.89
N THR A 68 3.26 -5.94 8.19
CA THR A 68 4.35 -5.97 9.16
C THR A 68 4.41 -7.35 9.81
N PRO A 69 5.58 -7.81 10.29
CA PRO A 69 5.69 -9.09 10.98
C PRO A 69 4.80 -9.19 12.23
N THR A 70 4.53 -8.05 12.87
CA THR A 70 3.75 -7.95 14.12
C THR A 70 2.25 -8.16 13.92
N ALA A 71 1.73 -7.90 12.71
CA ALA A 71 0.32 -8.07 12.37
C ALA A 71 -0.17 -9.52 12.50
N ASN A 72 0.73 -10.51 12.42
CA ASN A 72 0.39 -11.93 12.62
C ASN A 72 -0.15 -12.25 14.02
N ASN A 73 0.07 -11.37 15.01
CA ASN A 73 -0.37 -11.58 16.39
C ASN A 73 -1.55 -10.66 16.80
N ASN A 74 -2.03 -9.82 15.88
CA ASN A 74 -3.18 -8.95 16.11
C ASN A 74 -4.44 -9.56 15.48
N ASP A 75 -5.61 -9.34 16.09
CA ASP A 75 -6.91 -9.63 15.47
C ASP A 75 -7.20 -8.62 14.34
N GLU A 76 -6.53 -8.80 13.20
CA GLU A 76 -6.69 -7.95 12.02
C GLU A 76 -7.62 -8.63 10.99
N THR A 77 -8.45 -7.84 10.31
CA THR A 77 -9.36 -8.34 9.27
C THR A 77 -8.75 -8.08 7.90
N LEU A 78 -8.77 -9.11 7.05
CA LEU A 78 -8.43 -9.02 5.63
C LEU A 78 -9.66 -9.46 4.82
N ALA A 79 -10.28 -8.53 4.12
CA ALA A 79 -11.37 -8.81 3.20
C ALA A 79 -10.81 -8.85 1.77
N THR A 80 -11.38 -9.73 0.96
CA THR A 80 -11.01 -9.88 -0.45
C THR A 80 -12.28 -9.79 -1.29
N ALA A 81 -12.26 -9.00 -2.35
CA ALA A 81 -13.40 -8.80 -3.22
C ALA A 81 -13.00 -8.96 -4.68
N LEU A 82 -13.88 -9.61 -5.45
CA LEU A 82 -13.81 -9.84 -6.89
C LEU A 82 -14.86 -9.00 -7.66
N ASP A 83 -15.29 -7.89 -7.05
CA ASP A 83 -16.30 -7.00 -7.61
C ASP A 83 -15.61 -5.82 -8.30
N HIS A 84 -15.74 -5.75 -9.63
CA HIS A 84 -15.12 -4.72 -10.46
C HIS A 84 -15.55 -3.28 -10.07
N GLU A 85 -16.81 -3.07 -9.66
CA GLU A 85 -17.26 -1.73 -9.22
C GLU A 85 -16.57 -1.34 -7.91
N PHE A 86 -16.39 -2.31 -7.03
CA PHE A 86 -15.70 -2.11 -5.75
C PHE A 86 -14.20 -1.88 -5.96
N VAL A 87 -13.55 -2.69 -6.81
CA VAL A 87 -12.12 -2.52 -7.15
C VAL A 87 -11.86 -1.17 -7.81
N SER A 88 -12.78 -0.69 -8.66
CA SER A 88 -12.69 0.65 -9.28
C SER A 88 -12.58 1.77 -8.25
N LYS A 89 -13.32 1.70 -7.14
CA LYS A 89 -13.27 2.72 -6.07
C LYS A 89 -11.89 2.74 -5.40
N PHE A 90 -11.32 1.58 -5.10
CA PHE A 90 -9.95 1.49 -4.56
C PHE A 90 -8.89 1.94 -5.57
N ALA A 91 -9.08 1.62 -6.86
CA ALA A 91 -8.16 2.05 -7.89
C ALA A 91 -8.15 3.58 -8.05
N GLN A 92 -9.33 4.21 -7.96
CA GLN A 92 -9.43 5.66 -7.96
C GLN A 92 -8.70 6.27 -6.75
N GLU A 93 -8.89 5.71 -5.55
CA GLU A 93 -8.20 6.19 -4.36
C GLU A 93 -6.67 6.01 -4.46
N PHE A 94 -6.22 4.86 -4.95
CA PHE A 94 -4.81 4.63 -5.23
C PHE A 94 -4.23 5.72 -6.14
N MET A 95 -4.94 6.06 -7.21
CA MET A 95 -4.50 7.07 -8.16
C MET A 95 -4.51 8.48 -7.55
N ASN A 96 -5.46 8.80 -6.68
CA ASN A 96 -5.48 10.07 -5.95
C ASN A 96 -4.22 10.21 -5.08
N LEU A 97 -3.94 9.20 -4.26
CA LEU A 97 -2.75 9.14 -3.40
C LEU A 97 -1.43 9.13 -4.18
N TYR A 98 -1.46 8.57 -5.40
CA TYR A 98 -0.28 8.50 -6.25
C TYR A 98 0.07 9.85 -6.90
N MET A 99 -0.95 10.65 -7.22
CA MET A 99 -0.82 11.93 -7.94
C MET A 99 -0.63 13.14 -7.02
N GLU A 100 -0.92 13.03 -5.73
CA GLU A 100 -0.64 14.06 -4.70
C GLU A 100 0.87 14.36 -4.57
#